data_AF-A0A7J9MUF9-F1
#
_entry.id   AF-A0A7J9MUF9-F1
#
_cell.length_a   1.000
_cell.length_b   1.000
_cell.length_c   1.000
_cell.angle_alpha   90.00
_cell.angle_beta   90.00
_cell.angle_gamma   90.00
#
_symmetry.space_group_name_H-M   'P 1'
#
loop_
_entity.id
_entity.type
_entity.pdbx_description
1 polymer ?
#
loop_
_entity_poly.entity_id
_entity_poly.type
_entity_poly.pdbx_seq_one_letter_code
_entity_poly.pdbx_strand_id
1 'polypeptide(L)'
;MGCFNGISQDSEIKKKKSECYADIDSGLWGGHCKSSSIAKENCALKCLSPACYELIYESDPLEEGEKDYIRSQEFKYCMYK
;
A
#
# COMPACT_ATOMS: atom_id res chain seq x y z
N MET A 1 17.59 20.95 -16.31
CA MET A 1 17.29 19.73 -17.09
C MET A 1 17.09 18.58 -16.10
N GLY A 2 15.93 17.91 -16.08
CA GLY A 2 15.79 16.59 -15.44
C GLY A 2 14.73 16.38 -14.35
N CYS A 3 13.45 16.72 -14.58
CA CYS A 3 12.34 16.08 -13.84
C CYS A 3 11.79 14.93 -14.69
N PHE A 4 12.51 13.80 -14.78
CA PHE A 4 12.08 12.62 -15.53
C PHE A 4 11.95 11.34 -14.66
N ASN A 5 12.07 11.44 -13.33
CA ASN A 5 12.03 10.27 -12.43
C ASN A 5 10.65 9.95 -11.79
N GLY A 6 9.65 10.83 -11.91
CA GLY A 6 8.37 10.64 -11.20
C GLY A 6 7.44 9.60 -11.84
N ILE A 7 7.46 9.45 -13.17
CA ILE A 7 6.49 8.59 -13.87
C ILE A 7 6.85 7.10 -13.74
N SER A 8 8.14 6.77 -13.71
CA SER A 8 8.62 5.38 -13.63
C SER A 8 8.40 4.76 -12.25
N GLN A 9 8.59 5.51 -11.16
CA GLN A 9 8.40 4.97 -9.82
C GLN A 9 6.92 4.80 -9.45
N ASP A 10 6.02 5.70 -9.87
CA ASP A 10 4.57 5.49 -9.65
C ASP A 10 4.06 4.24 -10.40
N SER A 11 4.57 3.96 -11.60
CA SER A 11 4.24 2.71 -12.30
C SER A 11 4.78 1.47 -11.61
N GLU A 12 6.00 1.55 -11.06
CA GLU A 12 6.59 0.45 -10.29
C GLU A 12 5.82 0.18 -8.98
N ILE A 13 5.43 1.23 -8.25
CA ILE A 13 4.59 1.09 -7.05
C ILE A 13 3.24 0.46 -7.42
N LYS A 14 2.60 0.90 -8.49
CA LYS A 14 1.34 0.31 -8.96
C LYS A 14 1.51 -1.17 -9.32
N LYS A 15 2.61 -1.52 -9.99
CA LYS A 15 2.92 -2.91 -10.35
C LYS A 15 3.13 -3.77 -9.11
N LYS A 16 4.00 -3.35 -8.18
CA LYS A 16 4.23 -4.04 -6.90
C LYS A 16 2.95 -4.19 -6.10
N LYS A 17 2.08 -3.18 -6.10
CA LYS A 17 0.79 -3.26 -5.41
C LYS A 17 -0.11 -4.33 -6.02
N SER A 18 -0.11 -4.44 -7.35
CA SER A 18 -0.84 -5.50 -8.05
C SER A 18 -0.31 -6.89 -7.68
N GLU A 19 1.01 -7.05 -7.55
CA GLU A 19 1.63 -8.30 -7.09
C GLU A 19 1.20 -8.63 -5.65
N CYS A 20 1.20 -7.63 -4.75
CA CYS A 20 0.68 -7.78 -3.39
C CYS A 20 -0.79 -8.23 -3.34
N TYR A 21 -1.66 -7.68 -4.21
CA TYR A 21 -3.04 -8.15 -4.28
C TYR A 21 -3.13 -9.60 -4.73
N ALA A 22 -2.31 -10.02 -5.70
CA ALA A 22 -2.27 -11.41 -6.16
C ALA A 22 -1.81 -12.36 -5.05
N ASP A 23 -0.78 -11.98 -4.28
CA ASP A 23 -0.30 -12.76 -3.13
C ASP A 23 -1.37 -12.86 -2.03
N ILE A 24 -2.08 -11.77 -1.74
CA ILE A 24 -3.21 -11.80 -0.79
C ILE A 24 -4.29 -12.75 -1.32
N ASP A 25 -4.66 -12.64 -2.59
CA ASP A 25 -5.71 -13.46 -3.20
C ASP A 25 -5.32 -14.95 -3.27
N SER A 26 -4.03 -15.28 -3.36
CA SER A 26 -3.54 -16.66 -3.27
C SER A 26 -3.75 -17.28 -1.88
N GLY A 27 -3.95 -16.45 -0.84
CA GLY A 27 -4.18 -16.89 0.54
C GLY A 27 -2.92 -16.91 1.43
N LEU A 28 -1.77 -16.50 0.91
CA LEU A 28 -0.50 -16.44 1.66
C LEU A 28 -0.54 -15.49 2.86
N TRP A 29 -1.42 -14.49 2.84
CA TRP A 29 -1.58 -13.48 3.89
C TRP A 29 -2.67 -13.83 4.92
N GLY A 30 -3.28 -15.01 4.82
CA GLY A 30 -4.33 -15.48 5.73
C GLY A 30 -5.72 -14.88 5.46
N GLY A 31 -6.74 -15.43 6.12
CA GLY A 31 -8.14 -15.08 5.85
C GLY A 31 -8.54 -13.65 6.21
N HIS A 32 -7.84 -13.02 7.17
CA HIS A 32 -8.15 -11.65 7.60
C HIS A 32 -7.95 -10.63 6.48
N CYS A 33 -6.92 -10.77 5.62
CA CYS A 33 -6.70 -9.89 4.48
C CYS A 33 -7.77 -10.00 3.38
N LYS A 34 -8.72 -10.93 3.52
CA LYS A 34 -9.84 -11.12 2.59
C LYS A 34 -11.20 -10.85 3.24
N SER A 35 -11.23 -10.46 4.52
CA SER A 35 -12.50 -10.21 5.23
C SER A 35 -13.26 -9.01 4.66
N SER A 36 -12.55 -8.05 4.08
CA SER A 36 -13.13 -6.87 3.44
C SER A 36 -12.17 -6.21 2.45
N SER A 37 -12.67 -5.22 1.70
CA SER A 37 -11.85 -4.41 0.79
C SER A 37 -10.78 -3.64 1.54
N ILE A 38 -11.07 -3.12 2.74
CA ILE A 38 -10.10 -2.34 3.50
C ILE A 38 -9.10 -3.22 4.25
N ALA A 39 -9.52 -4.40 4.72
CA ALA A 39 -8.57 -5.38 5.23
C ALA A 39 -7.56 -5.78 4.14
N LYS A 40 -8.04 -6.00 2.91
CA LYS A 40 -7.19 -6.27 1.74
C LYS A 40 -6.24 -5.09 1.45
N GLU A 41 -6.73 -3.86 1.55
CA GLU A 41 -5.93 -2.66 1.31
C GLU A 41 -4.83 -2.48 2.37
N ASN A 42 -5.15 -2.61 3.65
CA ASN A 42 -4.18 -2.56 4.75
C ASN A 42 -3.09 -3.62 4.57
N CYS A 43 -3.46 -4.86 4.22
CA CYS A 43 -2.48 -5.91 3.92
C CYS A 43 -1.64 -5.59 2.69
N ALA A 44 -2.22 -4.99 1.64
CA ALA A 44 -1.48 -4.61 0.44
C ALA A 44 -0.47 -3.49 0.74
N LEU A 45 -0.81 -2.52 1.60
CA LEU A 45 0.11 -1.48 2.05
C LEU A 45 1.26 -2.08 2.87
N LYS A 46 0.96 -3.01 3.79
CA LYS A 46 1.99 -3.72 4.56
C LYS A 46 2.88 -4.60 3.67
N CYS A 47 2.32 -5.21 2.63
CA CYS A 47 3.07 -5.94 1.61
C CYS A 47 4.01 -5.03 0.80
N LEU A 48 3.52 -3.87 0.36
CA LEU A 48 4.29 -2.92 -0.43
C LEU A 48 5.54 -2.42 0.31
N SER A 49 5.38 -2.09 1.59
CA SER A 49 6.48 -1.71 2.48
C SER A 49 6.03 -1.81 3.93
N PRO A 50 6.48 -2.83 4.68
CA PRO A 50 6.18 -2.96 6.11
C PRO A 50 6.61 -1.72 6.89
N ALA A 51 7.80 -1.19 6.60
CA ALA A 51 8.35 -0.02 7.29
C ALA A 51 7.51 1.26 7.09
N CYS A 52 7.04 1.52 5.86
CA CYS A 52 6.18 2.68 5.61
C CYS A 52 4.77 2.49 6.18
N TYR A 53 4.29 1.25 6.24
CA TYR A 53 2.99 0.96 6.86
C TYR A 53 3.04 1.18 8.37
N GLU A 54 4.08 0.67 9.04
CA GLU A 54 4.32 0.88 10.47
C GLU A 54 4.41 2.37 10.82
N LEU A 55 5.10 3.15 9.99
CA LEU A 55 5.25 4.59 10.21
C LEU A 55 3.93 5.38 10.06
N ILE A 56 3.02 4.96 9.18
CA ILE A 56 1.91 5.81 8.71
C ILE A 56 0.53 5.29 9.13
N TYR A 57 0.36 3.98 9.19
CA TYR A 57 -0.94 3.32 9.35
C TYR A 57 -1.02 2.34 10.53
N GLU A 58 0.09 1.90 11.13
CA GLU A 58 0.01 0.89 12.22
C GLU A 58 -0.77 1.38 13.44
N SER A 59 -0.58 2.64 13.85
CA SER A 59 -1.31 3.20 15.00
C SER A 59 -2.79 3.45 14.72
N ASP A 60 -3.14 3.67 13.45
CA ASP A 60 -4.49 4.01 13.00
C ASP A 60 -4.75 3.40 11.61
N PRO A 61 -5.04 2.08 11.52
CA PRO A 61 -5.22 1.41 10.24
C PRO A 61 -6.42 1.97 9.47
N LEU A 62 -6.44 1.80 8.16
CA LEU A 62 -7.57 2.28 7.35
C LEU A 62 -8.88 1.62 7.80
N GLU A 63 -9.95 2.41 7.91
CA GLU A 63 -11.29 1.98 8.26
C GLU A 63 -12.21 1.80 7.03
N GLU A 64 -13.30 1.05 7.20
CA GLU A 64 -14.29 0.85 6.12
C GLU A 64 -14.90 2.18 5.65
N GLY A 65 -14.80 2.44 4.35
CA GLY A 65 -15.29 3.67 3.73
C GLY A 65 -14.34 4.87 3.84
N GLU A 66 -13.20 4.73 4.50
CA GLU A 66 -12.20 5.78 4.62
C GLU A 66 -11.53 6.06 3.27
N LYS A 67 -11.28 7.34 2.99
CA LYS A 67 -10.45 7.80 1.87
C LYS A 67 -9.40 8.75 2.40
N ASP A 68 -8.26 8.21 2.80
CA ASP A 68 -7.16 9.03 3.29
C ASP A 68 -6.22 9.44 2.17
N TYR A 69 -6.50 10.59 1.56
CA TYR A 69 -5.66 11.14 0.50
C TYR A 69 -4.31 11.65 1.00
N ILE A 70 -4.22 12.12 2.25
CA ILE A 70 -3.01 12.75 2.80
C ILE A 70 -1.99 11.67 3.12
N ARG A 71 -2.36 10.70 3.97
CA ARG A 71 -1.51 9.57 4.33
C ARG A 71 -1.17 8.71 3.11
N SER A 72 -2.04 8.67 2.09
CA SER A 72 -1.71 8.03 0.81
C SER A 72 -0.54 8.70 0.08
N GLN A 73 -0.43 10.03 0.13
CA GLN A 73 0.73 10.73 -0.44
C GLN A 73 1.97 10.56 0.42
N GLU A 74 1.83 10.62 1.75
CA GLU A 74 2.94 10.38 2.68
C GLU A 74 3.52 8.98 2.52
N PHE A 75 2.67 7.98 2.32
CA PHE A 75 3.09 6.60 2.09
C PHE A 75 3.86 6.46 0.78
N LYS A 76 3.38 7.05 -0.31
CA LYS A 76 4.12 7.10 -1.57
C LYS A 76 5.48 7.78 -1.41
N TYR A 77 5.53 8.90 -0.70
CA TYR A 77 6.77 9.63 -0.46
C TYR A 77 7.75 8.81 0.40
N CYS A 78 7.26 8.10 1.42
CA CYS A 78 8.05 7.17 2.22
C CYS A 78 8.69 6.08 1.35
N MET A 79 7.92 5.50 0.42
CA MET A 79 8.44 4.48 -0.51
C MET A 79 9.47 4.99 -1.53
N TYR A 80 9.52 6.29 -1.77
CA TYR A 80 10.50 6.90 -2.68
C TYR A 80 11.83 7.27 -2.02
N LYS A 81 11.88 7.27 -0.67
CA LYS A 81 13.09 7.53 0.10
C LYS A 81 13.98 6.29 0.18
#